data_AF-A0A0E9RJJ1-F1
#
_entry.id   AF-A0A0E9RJJ1-F1
#
_cell.length_a   1.000
_cell.length_b   1.000
_cell.length_c   1.000
_cell.angle_alpha   90.00
_cell.angle_beta   90.00
_cell.angle_gamma   90.00
#
_symmetry.space_group_name_H-M   'P 1'
#
loop_
_entity.id
_entity.type
_entity.pdbx_description
1 polymer ?
#
loop_
_entity_poly.entity_id
_entity_poly.type
_entity_poly.pdbx_seq_one_letter_code
_entity_poly.pdbx_strand_id
1 'polypeptide(L)'
;MADMKNFDRSKAPCSCGGLFVGAQLGFDWPGAWIHVDMVFPAYSGERATGYGVALLLALFGRATDRPPPTAGRPPWVQTWTDPWKTATLPVAAQSDKKLI
;
A
#
# COMPACT_ATOMS: atom_id res chain seq x y z
N MET A 1 -8.31 33.63 -16.91
CA MET A 1 -9.04 32.36 -16.67
C MET A 1 -8.07 31.24 -16.99
N ALA A 2 -7.99 30.23 -16.13
CA ALA A 2 -7.17 29.04 -16.35
C ALA A 2 -8.08 27.81 -16.26
N ASP A 3 -7.61 26.69 -16.80
CA ASP A 3 -8.37 25.43 -16.87
C ASP A 3 -8.72 24.86 -15.49
N MET A 4 -7.74 24.83 -14.57
CA MET A 4 -7.94 24.30 -13.22
C MET A 4 -7.29 25.14 -12.12
N LYS A 5 -7.77 24.97 -10.88
CA LYS A 5 -7.16 25.54 -9.66
C LYS A 5 -6.27 24.49 -9.00
N ASN A 6 -5.17 24.93 -8.40
CA ASN A 6 -4.20 24.05 -7.76
C ASN A 6 -4.52 23.69 -6.29
N PHE A 7 -5.48 24.36 -5.66
CA PHE A 7 -5.68 24.21 -4.22
C PHE A 7 -7.07 24.64 -3.74
N ASP A 8 -7.66 23.79 -2.89
CA ASP A 8 -8.84 24.08 -2.06
C ASP A 8 -8.74 23.26 -0.76
N ARG A 9 -8.69 23.90 0.40
CA ARG A 9 -8.53 23.22 1.70
C ARG A 9 -9.77 22.47 2.16
N SER A 10 -10.95 22.79 1.63
CA SER A 10 -12.22 22.27 2.13
C SER A 10 -12.60 20.91 1.55
N LYS A 11 -11.80 20.38 0.61
CA LYS A 11 -12.08 19.15 -0.12
C LYS A 11 -10.90 18.19 -0.01
N ALA A 12 -10.99 17.22 0.91
CA ALA A 12 -10.09 16.06 1.04
C ALA A 12 -8.68 16.28 0.42
N PRO A 13 -7.81 17.05 1.09
CA PRO A 13 -6.64 17.66 0.45
C PRO A 13 -5.67 16.63 -0.16
N CYS A 14 -5.55 15.43 0.42
CA CYS A 14 -4.74 14.34 -0.11
C CYS A 14 -5.28 13.85 -1.47
N SER A 15 -6.59 13.63 -1.58
CA SER A 15 -7.23 13.19 -2.83
C SER A 15 -7.22 14.29 -3.90
N CYS A 16 -7.45 15.54 -3.53
CA CYS A 16 -7.38 16.66 -4.47
C CYS A 16 -5.97 16.95 -4.97
N GLY A 17 -4.95 16.78 -4.12
CA GLY A 17 -3.55 16.83 -4.54
C GLY A 17 -3.21 15.75 -5.56
N GLY A 18 -3.67 14.52 -5.33
CA GLY A 18 -3.60 13.45 -6.31
C GLY A 18 -4.27 13.84 -7.63
N LEU A 19 -5.55 14.22 -7.59
CA LEU A 19 -6.34 14.56 -8.78
C LEU A 19 -5.70 15.69 -9.61
N PHE A 20 -5.10 16.69 -8.96
CA PHE A 20 -4.40 17.77 -9.66
C PHE A 20 -3.24 17.25 -10.51
N VAL A 21 -2.47 16.29 -9.99
CA VAL A 21 -1.37 15.64 -10.72
C VAL A 21 -1.89 14.69 -11.79
N GLY A 22 -2.89 13.86 -11.44
CA GLY A 22 -3.49 12.90 -12.36
C GLY A 22 -4.14 13.55 -13.59
N ALA A 23 -4.75 14.72 -13.41
CA ALA A 23 -5.37 15.48 -14.50
C ALA A 23 -4.35 15.92 -15.58
N GLN A 24 -3.06 16.02 -15.26
CA GLN A 24 -2.00 16.35 -16.23
C GLN A 24 -1.59 15.16 -17.12
N LEU A 25 -1.90 13.93 -16.71
CA LEU A 25 -1.67 12.72 -17.51
C LEU A 25 -2.76 12.47 -18.55
N GLY A 26 -3.95 13.04 -18.32
CA GLY A 26 -5.17 12.67 -19.03
C GLY A 26 -5.87 11.48 -18.37
N PHE A 27 -7.17 11.60 -18.11
CA PHE A 27 -7.97 10.51 -17.52
C PHE A 27 -8.15 9.31 -18.46
N ASP A 28 -7.76 9.48 -19.72
CA ASP A 28 -7.74 8.49 -20.80
C ASP A 28 -6.41 7.72 -20.88
N TRP A 29 -5.42 8.03 -20.04
CA TRP A 29 -4.17 7.28 -20.01
C TRP A 29 -4.41 5.79 -19.67
N PRO A 30 -3.96 4.84 -20.51
CA PRO A 30 -4.31 3.42 -20.35
C PRO A 30 -3.58 2.71 -19.20
N GLY A 31 -2.66 3.39 -18.51
CA GLY A 31 -1.88 2.81 -17.43
C GLY A 31 -2.56 2.89 -16.06
N ALA A 32 -2.05 2.12 -15.11
CA ALA A 32 -2.47 2.23 -13.71
C ALA A 32 -1.72 3.38 -13.02
N TRP A 33 -2.45 4.33 -12.44
CA TRP A 33 -1.88 5.45 -11.70
C TRP A 33 -2.19 5.31 -10.20
N ILE A 34 -1.15 5.48 -9.37
CA ILE A 34 -1.24 5.42 -7.91
C ILE A 34 -0.58 6.67 -7.35
N HIS A 35 -1.34 7.46 -6.59
CA HIS A 35 -0.83 8.57 -5.79
C HIS A 35 -0.61 8.11 -4.35
N VAL A 36 0.60 8.28 -3.83
CA VAL A 36 0.96 7.96 -2.44
C VAL A 36 1.30 9.26 -1.70
N ASP A 37 0.38 9.73 -0.86
CA ASP A 37 0.66 10.82 0.07
C ASP A 37 1.36 10.23 1.31
N MET A 38 2.66 10.55 1.45
CA MET A 38 3.52 10.00 2.50
C MET A 38 4.03 11.07 3.48
N VAL A 39 3.36 12.22 3.56
CA VAL A 39 3.87 13.36 4.34
C VAL A 39 4.16 12.98 5.80
N PHE A 40 3.25 12.25 6.45
CA PHE A 40 3.40 11.81 7.84
C PHE A 40 4.29 10.57 8.03
N PRO A 41 4.14 9.47 7.28
CA PRO A 41 4.95 8.27 7.52
C PRO A 41 6.44 8.45 7.14
N ALA A 42 6.82 9.52 6.43
CA ALA A 42 8.22 9.77 6.04
C ALA A 42 9.17 10.05 7.21
N TYR A 43 8.66 10.48 8.36
CA TYR A 43 9.47 10.84 9.52
C TYR A 43 8.80 10.47 10.85
N SER A 44 9.61 10.36 11.90
CA SER A 44 9.15 10.20 13.28
C SER A 44 10.02 11.07 14.17
N GLY A 45 9.44 12.13 14.72
CA GLY A 45 10.18 13.19 15.40
C GLY A 45 11.14 13.90 14.44
N GLU A 46 12.42 13.94 14.77
CA GLU A 46 13.46 14.61 13.98
C GLU A 46 14.17 13.69 12.96
N ARG A 47 13.74 12.42 12.84
CA ARG A 47 14.41 11.41 12.01
C ARG A 47 13.52 10.90 10.88
N ALA A 48 14.14 10.66 9.72
CA ALA A 48 13.50 9.96 8.62
C ALA A 48 13.27 8.47 8.98
N THR A 49 12.12 7.94 8.60
CA THR A 49 11.75 6.53 8.84
C THR A 49 12.24 5.59 7.75
N GLY A 50 12.55 6.12 6.55
CA GLY A 50 12.83 5.31 5.36
C GLY A 50 11.59 4.67 4.73
N TYR A 51 10.38 5.16 5.04
CA TYR A 51 9.14 4.70 4.41
C TYR A 51 9.20 4.85 2.87
N GLY A 52 8.66 3.86 2.14
CA GLY A 52 8.60 3.86 0.67
C GLY A 52 9.43 2.76 0.01
N VAL A 53 10.68 2.52 0.46
CA VAL A 53 11.54 1.50 -0.18
C VAL A 53 10.95 0.10 -0.02
N ALA A 54 10.60 -0.27 1.22
CA ALA A 54 9.96 -1.57 1.49
C ALA A 54 8.59 -1.69 0.81
N LEU A 55 7.85 -0.58 0.66
CA LEU A 55 6.57 -0.54 -0.05
C LEU A 55 6.75 -0.90 -1.53
N LEU A 56 7.71 -0.26 -2.21
CA LEU A 56 8.00 -0.53 -3.61
C LEU A 56 8.51 -1.95 -3.82
N LEU A 57 9.35 -2.46 -2.91
CA LEU A 57 9.83 -3.85 -2.96
C LEU A 57 8.71 -4.86 -2.73
N ALA A 58 7.73 -4.56 -1.87
CA ALA A 58 6.56 -5.42 -1.68
C ALA A 58 5.64 -5.39 -2.91
N LEU A 59 5.47 -4.22 -3.54
CA LEU A 59 4.61 -4.04 -4.71
C LEU A 59 5.21 -4.68 -5.98
N PHE A 60 6.51 -4.53 -6.19
CA PHE A 60 7.19 -4.97 -7.42
C PHE A 60 8.15 -6.15 -7.22
N GLY A 61 8.27 -6.71 -6.02
CA GLY A 61 9.22 -7.80 -5.72
C GLY A 61 8.97 -9.09 -6.49
N ARG A 62 7.79 -9.27 -7.09
CA ARG A 62 7.52 -10.39 -8.02
C ARG A 62 8.08 -10.16 -9.42
N ALA A 63 8.36 -8.91 -9.79
CA ALA A 63 8.91 -8.54 -11.09
C ALA A 63 10.46 -8.54 -11.09
N THR A 64 11.09 -8.79 -9.95
CA THR A 64 12.55 -8.92 -9.84
C THR A 64 12.96 -10.39 -9.96
N ASP A 65 13.99 -10.70 -10.75
CA ASP A 65 14.55 -12.06 -10.91
C ASP A 65 15.14 -12.63 -9.60
N ARG A 66 15.27 -11.79 -8.58
CA ARG A 66 15.61 -12.23 -7.24
C ARG A 66 14.33 -12.62 -6.51
N PRO A 67 14.24 -13.82 -5.92
CA PRO A 67 13.18 -14.11 -4.98
C PRO A 67 13.18 -13.01 -3.90
N PRO A 68 12.00 -12.55 -3.44
CA PRO A 68 11.91 -11.57 -2.37
C PRO A 68 12.79 -12.02 -1.21
N PRO A 69 13.43 -11.14 -0.43
CA PRO A 69 14.43 -11.52 0.56
C PRO A 69 13.85 -12.49 1.61
N THR A 70 13.90 -13.78 1.30
CA THR A 70 13.34 -14.92 2.05
C THR A 70 14.44 -15.80 2.61
N ALA A 71 15.68 -15.66 2.10
CA ALA A 71 16.86 -16.31 2.63
C ALA A 71 17.21 -15.73 4.01
N GLY A 72 16.63 -16.31 5.06
CA GLY A 72 16.90 -15.97 6.47
C GLY A 72 15.67 -15.58 7.30
N ARG A 73 14.43 -15.66 6.78
CA ARG A 73 13.25 -15.32 7.59
C ARG A 73 12.80 -16.46 8.49
N PRO A 74 12.50 -16.20 9.77
CA PRO A 74 11.94 -17.22 10.65
C PRO A 74 10.52 -17.62 10.20
N PRO A 75 10.12 -18.88 10.45
CA PRO A 75 8.91 -19.49 9.87
C PRO A 75 7.60 -18.75 10.20
N TRP A 76 7.55 -17.98 11.29
CA TRP A 76 6.37 -17.20 11.67
C TRP A 76 6.18 -15.89 10.87
N VAL A 77 7.13 -15.49 10.02
CA VAL A 77 7.02 -14.31 9.14
C VAL A 77 6.54 -14.70 7.73
N GLN A 78 6.64 -15.98 7.35
CA GLN A 78 6.14 -16.49 6.06
C GLN A 78 4.61 -16.46 5.97
N THR A 79 3.91 -16.50 7.11
CA THR A 79 2.45 -16.48 7.18
C THR A 79 1.83 -15.11 6.88
N TRP A 80 2.60 -14.02 6.95
CA TRP A 80 2.09 -12.65 6.72
C TRP A 80 2.08 -12.22 5.25
N THR A 81 2.82 -12.89 4.38
CA THR A 81 2.96 -12.48 2.96
C THR A 81 1.98 -13.15 2.01
N ASP A 82 1.15 -14.07 2.50
CA ASP A 82 0.05 -14.70 1.74
C ASP A 82 -1.31 -14.47 2.42
N PRO A 83 -1.79 -13.21 2.55
CA PRO A 83 -3.12 -12.94 3.09
C PRO A 83 -4.25 -13.55 2.24
N TRP A 84 -3.95 -14.01 1.03
CA TRP A 84 -4.91 -14.62 0.10
C TRP A 84 -4.86 -16.16 0.06
N LYS A 85 -3.88 -16.82 0.70
CA LYS A 85 -3.86 -18.30 0.80
C LYS A 85 -4.59 -18.82 2.04
N THR A 86 -4.77 -17.99 3.07
CA THR A 86 -5.55 -18.32 4.27
C THR A 86 -7.01 -17.87 4.19
N ALA A 87 -7.42 -17.21 3.10
CA ALA A 87 -8.80 -16.77 2.88
C ALA A 87 -9.76 -17.90 2.43
N THR A 88 -9.26 -19.12 2.23
CA THR A 88 -10.09 -20.33 2.10
C THR A 88 -9.98 -21.18 3.36
N LEU A 89 -10.56 -20.72 4.47
CA LEU A 89 -10.97 -21.65 5.52
C LEU A 89 -12.15 -22.47 4.96
N PRO A 90 -12.12 -23.81 4.99
CA PRO A 90 -13.34 -24.57 4.79
C PRO A 90 -14.33 -24.21 5.91
N VAL A 91 -15.58 -23.93 5.53
CA VAL A 91 -16.73 -23.99 6.44
C VAL A 91 -16.80 -25.40 7.02
N ALA A 92 -16.15 -25.62 8.16
CA ALA A 92 -16.41 -26.70 9.11
C ALA A 92 -15.35 -26.69 10.22
N ALA A 93 -15.80 -26.99 11.44
CA ALA A 93 -15.00 -27.28 12.63
C ALA A 93 -14.50 -26.08 13.46
N GLN A 94 -15.45 -25.37 14.06
CA GLN A 94 -15.25 -24.89 15.43
C GLN A 94 -16.51 -25.18 16.24
N SER A 95 -16.72 -26.47 16.54
CA SER A 95 -17.56 -26.89 17.66
C SER A 95 -16.65 -27.02 18.90
N ASP A 96 -17.21 -26.58 20.03
CA ASP A 96 -16.87 -26.95 21.40
C ASP A 96 -15.47 -26.59 21.92
N LYS A 97 -15.45 -25.55 22.77
CA LYS A 97 -15.14 -25.72 24.20
C LYS A 97 -15.58 -24.51 25.02
N LYS A 98 -16.38 -24.82 26.06
CA LYS A 98 -16.85 -23.96 27.14
C LYS A 98 -15.68 -23.33 27.92
N LEU A 99 -15.88 -22.08 28.33
CA LEU A 99 -15.28 -21.43 29.50
C LEU A 99 -16.50 -20.97 30.33
N ILE A 100 -16.79 -21.26 31.61
CA ILE A 100 -15.99 -21.35 32.85
C ILE A 100 -14.54 -20.91 32.79
#